data_AF-A0A328U0Q1-F1
#
_entry.id   AF-A0A328U0Q1-F1
#
_cell.length_a   1.000
_cell.length_b   1.000
_cell.length_c   1.000
_cell.angle_alpha   90.00
_cell.angle_beta   90.00
_cell.angle_gamma   90.00
#
_symmetry.space_group_name_H-M   'P 1'
#
loop_
_entity.id
_entity.type
_entity.pdbx_description
1 polymer ?
#
loop_
_entity_poly.entity_id
_entity_poly.type
_entity_poly.pdbx_seq_one_letter_code
_entity_poly.pdbx_strand_id
1 'polypeptide(L)'
;MAKLAGSSFPLANRIAGGAGEAFDFAAWFEAWSASQGIEAGTTLPTHLKVEAADTFEAMIPWEQLREAAVQFALDGTPLPKGGPVRLYVPHGSSECLNVKSVIAFKFVHNEEKRGEASYGFKQTFSADELRLKR
;
A
#
# COMPACT_ATOMS: atom_id res chain seq x y z
N MET A 1 5.68 8.41 -7.56
CA MET A 1 5.69 6.94 -7.46
C MET A 1 5.57 6.27 -8.82
N ALA A 2 4.48 6.44 -9.57
CA ALA A 2 4.26 5.78 -10.87
C ALA A 2 5.43 5.89 -11.85
N LYS A 3 6.03 7.08 -12.02
CA LYS A 3 7.21 7.27 -12.88
C LYS A 3 8.41 6.41 -12.47
N LEU A 4 8.61 6.21 -11.16
CA LEU A 4 9.72 5.40 -10.63
C LEU A 4 9.50 3.91 -10.87
N ALA A 5 8.25 3.45 -10.92
CA ALA A 5 7.89 2.07 -11.24
C ALA A 5 8.19 1.67 -12.70
N GLY A 6 8.59 2.62 -13.55
CA GLY A 6 8.96 2.40 -14.94
C GLY A 6 7.78 2.20 -15.90
N SER A 7 6.65 1.66 -15.42
CA SER A 7 5.45 1.44 -16.24
C SER A 7 4.16 1.58 -15.42
N SER A 8 3.07 1.89 -16.13
CA SER A 8 1.70 1.81 -15.62
C SER A 8 0.84 0.91 -16.51
N PHE A 9 -0.27 0.43 -15.98
CA PHE A 9 -1.22 -0.43 -16.67
C PHE A 9 -2.66 -0.12 -16.25
N PRO A 10 -3.67 -0.43 -17.09
CA PRO A 10 -5.07 -0.39 -16.69
C PRO A 10 -5.33 -1.32 -15.51
N LEU A 11 -5.87 -0.81 -14.40
CA LEU A 11 -6.11 -1.60 -13.18
C LEU A 11 -6.92 -2.87 -13.44
N ALA A 12 -7.86 -2.81 -14.40
CA ALA A 12 -8.68 -3.93 -14.86
C ALA A 12 -7.86 -5.17 -15.28
N ASN A 13 -6.60 -4.99 -15.71
CA ASN A 13 -5.73 -6.09 -16.12
C ASN A 13 -5.34 -7.00 -14.95
N ARG A 14 -5.48 -6.54 -13.70
CA ARG A 14 -5.12 -7.30 -12.51
C ARG A 14 -6.27 -7.44 -11.51
N ILE A 15 -7.14 -6.43 -11.40
CA ILE A 15 -8.26 -6.42 -10.48
C ILE A 15 -9.56 -6.43 -11.28
N ALA A 16 -10.35 -7.49 -11.14
CA ALA A 16 -11.65 -7.58 -11.79
C ALA A 16 -12.56 -6.40 -11.37
N GLY A 17 -13.11 -5.68 -12.35
CA GLY A 17 -13.91 -4.48 -12.11
C GLY A 17 -13.11 -3.25 -11.65
N GLY A 18 -11.78 -3.33 -11.61
CA GLY A 18 -10.91 -2.18 -11.35
C GLY A 18 -10.94 -1.19 -12.51
N ALA A 19 -10.95 0.11 -12.19
CA ALA A 19 -10.90 1.20 -13.18
C ALA A 19 -9.67 2.08 -12.98
N GLY A 20 -9.26 2.79 -14.03
CA GLY A 20 -8.12 3.71 -13.96
C GLY A 20 -6.76 3.04 -14.09
N GLU A 21 -5.74 3.74 -13.64
CA GLU A 21 -4.33 3.42 -13.87
C GLU A 21 -3.65 3.00 -12.58
N ALA A 22 -2.84 1.95 -12.68
CA ALA A 22 -2.03 1.44 -11.60
C ALA A 22 -0.60 1.15 -12.05
N PHE A 23 0.30 1.00 -11.08
CA PHE A 23 1.63 0.47 -11.31
C PHE A 23 1.88 -0.72 -10.37
N ASP A 24 2.89 -1.53 -10.73
CA ASP A 24 3.25 -2.72 -9.97
C ASP A 24 4.06 -2.34 -8.73
N PHE A 25 3.62 -2.79 -7.55
CA PHE A 25 4.28 -2.46 -6.29
C PHE A 25 5.70 -3.04 -6.19
N ALA A 26 5.92 -4.27 -6.65
CA ALA A 26 7.23 -4.92 -6.59
C ALA A 26 8.22 -4.20 -7.51
N ALA A 27 7.82 -3.87 -8.74
CA ALA A 27 8.64 -3.10 -9.67
C ALA A 27 8.97 -1.71 -9.11
N TRP A 28 8.00 -1.04 -8.47
CA TRP A 28 8.25 0.22 -7.78
C TRP A 28 9.23 0.07 -6.62
N PHE A 29 9.08 -0.95 -5.78
CA PHE A 29 9.94 -1.21 -4.63
C PHE A 29 11.38 -1.49 -5.05
N GLU A 30 11.59 -2.30 -6.09
CA GLU A 30 12.90 -2.58 -6.66
C GLU A 30 13.58 -1.29 -7.16
N ALA A 31 12.87 -0.50 -7.97
CA ALA A 31 13.39 0.75 -8.50
C ALA A 31 13.67 1.79 -7.40
N TRP A 32 12.80 1.88 -6.40
CA TRP A 32 13.02 2.73 -5.23
C TRP A 32 14.22 2.26 -4.40
N SER A 33 14.34 0.96 -4.12
CA SER A 33 15.45 0.41 -3.34
C SER A 33 16.79 0.68 -4.03
N ALA A 34 16.86 0.45 -5.35
CA ALA A 34 18.02 0.78 -6.15
C ALA A 34 18.33 2.29 -6.13
N SER A 35 17.32 3.15 -6.17
CA SER A 35 17.51 4.61 -6.07
C SER A 35 17.98 5.06 -4.68
N GLN A 36 17.78 4.26 -3.64
CA GLN A 36 18.31 4.49 -2.30
C GLN A 36 19.71 3.91 -2.10
N GLY A 37 20.29 3.25 -3.11
CA GLY A 37 21.57 2.56 -3.00
C GLY A 37 21.51 1.27 -2.18
N ILE A 38 20.32 0.68 -2.01
CA ILE A 38 20.16 -0.61 -1.34
C ILE A 38 20.60 -1.71 -2.31
N GLU A 39 21.59 -2.50 -1.91
CA GLU A 39 22.16 -3.55 -2.75
C GLU A 39 21.17 -4.69 -3.03
N ALA A 40 21.22 -5.20 -4.26
CA ALA A 40 20.53 -6.41 -4.67
C ALA A 40 21.04 -7.59 -3.82
N GLY A 41 20.15 -8.21 -3.05
CA GLY A 41 20.48 -9.29 -2.10
C GLY A 41 20.35 -8.91 -0.63
N THR A 42 20.06 -7.63 -0.31
CA THR A 42 19.65 -7.22 1.04
C THR A 42 18.36 -7.95 1.45
N THR A 43 18.26 -8.33 2.73
CA THR A 43 17.08 -8.99 3.28
C THR A 43 15.81 -8.18 3.01
N LEU A 44 14.88 -8.78 2.27
CA LEU A 44 13.57 -8.20 2.01
C LEU A 44 12.81 -7.94 3.32
N PRO A 45 11.95 -6.91 3.37
CA PRO A 45 11.05 -6.72 4.50
C PRO A 45 10.19 -7.96 4.73
N THR A 46 9.80 -8.18 5.98
CA THR A 46 8.84 -9.22 6.34
C THR A 46 7.40 -8.79 6.06
N HIS A 47 7.14 -7.48 6.14
CA HIS A 47 5.82 -6.90 5.99
C HIS A 47 5.90 -5.50 5.36
N LEU A 48 4.80 -5.12 4.72
CA LEU A 48 4.48 -3.73 4.42
C LEU A 48 3.42 -3.26 5.41
N LYS A 49 3.74 -2.26 6.22
CA LYS A 49 2.73 -1.49 6.94
C LYS A 49 2.23 -0.36 6.04
N VAL A 50 0.93 -0.27 5.89
CA VAL A 50 0.22 0.76 5.12
C VAL A 50 -0.58 1.62 6.07
N GLU A 51 -0.49 2.94 5.92
CA GLU A 51 -1.32 3.89 6.68
C GLU A 51 -2.17 4.71 5.71
N ALA A 52 -3.46 4.82 6.03
CA ALA A 52 -4.44 5.60 5.31
C ALA A 52 -4.75 6.93 6.00
N ALA A 53 -5.31 7.87 5.24
CA ALA A 53 -5.69 9.20 5.73
C ALA A 53 -6.76 9.18 6.83
N ASP A 54 -7.59 8.13 6.87
CA ASP A 54 -8.66 7.95 7.86
C ASP A 54 -8.23 7.16 9.10
N THR A 55 -6.92 7.11 9.37
CA THR A 55 -6.29 6.37 10.47
C THR A 55 -6.36 4.84 10.36
N PHE A 56 -6.93 4.31 9.27
CA PHE A 56 -6.86 2.89 8.98
C PHE A 56 -5.40 2.48 8.72
N GLU A 57 -5.00 1.33 9.25
CA GLU A 57 -3.72 0.72 8.97
C GLU A 57 -3.85 -0.77 8.68
N ALA A 58 -2.95 -1.28 7.85
CA ALA A 58 -2.81 -2.70 7.57
C ALA A 58 -1.33 -3.11 7.63
N MET A 59 -1.05 -4.24 8.27
CA MET A 59 0.21 -4.97 8.18
C MET A 59 0.01 -6.11 7.19
N ILE A 60 0.71 -6.07 6.07
CA ILE A 60 0.58 -7.02 4.97
C ILE A 60 1.87 -7.85 4.90
N PRO A 61 1.80 -9.19 5.00
CA PRO A 61 2.96 -10.07 4.78
C PRO A 61 3.58 -9.84 3.41
N TRP A 62 4.91 -9.85 3.35
CA TRP A 62 5.64 -9.56 2.12
C TRP A 62 5.26 -10.50 0.97
N GLU A 63 5.01 -11.75 1.30
CA GLU A 63 4.66 -12.83 0.38
C GLU A 63 3.33 -12.57 -0.34
N GLN A 64 2.42 -11.80 0.27
CA GLN A 64 1.13 -11.43 -0.33
C GLN A 64 1.22 -10.25 -1.31
N LEU A 65 2.35 -9.52 -1.32
CA LEU A 65 2.53 -8.30 -2.13
C LEU A 65 3.03 -8.56 -3.55
N ARG A 66 3.31 -9.82 -3.92
CA ARG A 66 3.92 -10.19 -5.22
C ARG A 66 3.21 -9.57 -6.41
N GLU A 67 1.88 -9.54 -6.38
CA GLU A 67 1.06 -8.96 -7.45
C GLU A 67 0.31 -7.71 -6.97
N ALA A 68 0.76 -7.08 -5.89
CA ALA A 68 0.12 -5.87 -5.41
C ALA A 68 0.19 -4.75 -6.46
N ALA A 69 -0.93 -4.03 -6.61
CA ALA A 69 -1.08 -2.94 -7.57
C ALA A 69 -1.40 -1.64 -6.82
N VAL A 70 -0.75 -0.56 -7.22
CA VAL A 70 -1.00 0.77 -6.65
C VAL A 70 -1.72 1.62 -7.69
N GLN A 71 -3.02 1.81 -7.49
CA GLN A 71 -3.84 2.70 -8.30
C GLN A 71 -3.55 4.15 -7.94
N PHE A 72 -3.34 5.01 -8.94
CA PHE A 72 -2.99 6.43 -8.72
C PHE A 72 -3.81 7.41 -9.56
N ALA A 73 -4.50 6.94 -10.59
CA ALA A 73 -5.32 7.79 -11.44
C ALA A 73 -6.58 7.08 -11.95
N LEU A 74 -7.57 7.87 -12.36
CA LEU A 74 -8.78 7.46 -13.04
C LEU A 74 -8.97 8.40 -14.24
N ASP A 75 -9.10 7.83 -15.43
CA ASP A 75 -9.25 8.57 -16.70
C ASP A 75 -8.16 9.66 -16.89
N GLY A 76 -6.90 9.32 -16.61
CA GLY A 76 -5.76 10.25 -16.71
C GLY A 76 -5.71 11.34 -15.63
N THR A 77 -6.64 11.35 -14.67
CA THR A 77 -6.69 12.34 -13.59
C THR A 77 -6.35 11.70 -12.23
N PRO A 78 -5.76 12.42 -11.28
CA PRO A 78 -5.54 11.92 -9.93
C PRO A 78 -6.83 11.42 -9.28
N LEU A 79 -6.74 10.41 -8.42
CA LEU A 79 -7.90 9.80 -7.79
C LEU A 79 -8.78 10.83 -7.05
N PRO A 80 -10.06 11.01 -7.45
CA PRO A 80 -10.95 11.98 -6.81
C PRO A 80 -11.42 11.52 -5.41
N LYS A 81 -11.48 10.21 -5.18
CA LYS A 81 -11.80 9.57 -3.89
C LYS A 81 -10.85 8.41 -3.64
N GLY A 82 -10.43 8.20 -2.40
CA GLY A 82 -9.48 7.13 -2.09
C GLY A 82 -8.02 7.45 -2.46
N GLY A 83 -7.71 8.71 -2.77
CA GLY A 83 -6.38 9.19 -3.14
C GLY A 83 -5.53 9.64 -1.93
N PRO A 84 -4.22 9.85 -2.10
CA PRO A 84 -3.53 10.02 -3.39
C PRO A 84 -3.28 8.71 -4.15
N VAL A 85 -3.23 7.56 -3.46
CA VAL A 85 -3.17 6.23 -4.08
C VAL A 85 -4.01 5.22 -3.31
N ARG A 86 -4.40 4.13 -3.99
CA ARG A 86 -5.04 2.96 -3.39
C ARG A 86 -4.20 1.73 -3.65
N LEU A 87 -3.95 0.95 -2.60
CA LEU A 87 -3.29 -0.35 -2.69
C LEU A 87 -4.32 -1.45 -2.91
N TYR A 88 -4.00 -2.36 -3.82
CA TYR A 88 -4.71 -3.63 -4.02
C TYR A 88 -3.74 -4.79 -3.80
N VAL A 89 -4.19 -5.81 -3.08
CA VAL A 89 -3.43 -7.02 -2.75
C VAL A 89 -4.27 -8.23 -3.20
N PRO A 90 -4.18 -8.64 -4.48
CA PRO A 90 -5.08 -9.64 -5.07
C PRO A 90 -5.05 -11.00 -4.35
N HIS A 91 -3.86 -11.39 -3.88
CA HIS A 91 -3.63 -12.64 -3.13
C HIS A 91 -3.60 -12.41 -1.62
N GLY A 92 -4.21 -11.30 -1.18
CA GLY A 92 -4.32 -10.94 0.22
C GLY A 92 -5.19 -11.92 0.98
N SER A 93 -4.87 -12.18 2.24
CA SER A 93 -5.70 -13.02 3.10
C SER A 93 -7.03 -12.36 3.51
N SER A 94 -7.23 -11.08 3.19
CA SER A 94 -8.44 -10.32 3.47
C SER A 94 -8.60 -9.11 2.55
N GLU A 95 -9.84 -8.78 2.21
CA GLU A 95 -10.21 -7.54 1.48
C GLU A 95 -9.78 -6.27 2.21
N CYS A 96 -9.63 -6.32 3.54
CA CYS A 96 -9.16 -5.20 4.35
C CYS A 96 -7.71 -4.80 4.03
N LEU A 97 -6.96 -5.64 3.32
CA LEU A 97 -5.61 -5.31 2.85
C LEU A 97 -5.63 -4.42 1.58
N ASN A 98 -6.80 -4.24 0.96
CA ASN A 98 -7.02 -3.32 -0.16
C ASN A 98 -7.21 -1.88 0.35
N VAL A 99 -6.13 -1.27 0.86
CA VAL A 99 -6.18 0.01 1.57
C VAL A 99 -6.39 1.20 0.63
N LYS A 100 -7.37 2.04 0.94
CA LYS A 100 -7.68 3.29 0.25
C LYS A 100 -6.96 4.47 0.89
N SER A 101 -6.82 5.57 0.15
CA SER A 101 -6.28 6.84 0.66
C SER A 101 -4.93 6.68 1.35
N VAL A 102 -4.04 5.89 0.76
CA VAL A 102 -2.75 5.58 1.38
C VAL A 102 -1.88 6.82 1.42
N ILE A 103 -1.37 7.12 2.61
CA ILE A 103 -0.46 8.25 2.88
C ILE A 103 0.94 7.80 3.25
N ALA A 104 1.12 6.55 3.69
CA ALA A 104 2.44 6.01 4.01
C ALA A 104 2.57 4.51 3.71
N PHE A 105 3.73 4.16 3.18
CA PHE A 105 4.26 2.80 3.11
C PHE A 105 5.46 2.70 4.04
N LYS A 106 5.46 1.72 4.93
CA LYS A 106 6.53 1.46 5.89
C LYS A 106 6.99 0.01 5.74
N PHE A 107 8.26 -0.17 5.42
CA PHE A 107 8.90 -1.48 5.32
C PHE A 107 9.28 -1.97 6.71
N VAL A 108 8.81 -3.15 7.09
CA VAL A 108 8.98 -3.68 8.45
C VAL A 108 9.70 -5.02 8.41
N HIS A 109 10.70 -5.18 9.27
CA HIS A 109 11.39 -6.44 9.55
C HIS A 109 10.99 -6.94 10.94
N ASN A 110 10.16 -7.98 10.97
CA ASN A 110 9.69 -8.66 12.17
C ASN A 110 9.53 -10.15 11.86
N GLU A 111 10.60 -10.91 12.12
CA GLU A 111 10.63 -12.36 11.86
C GLU A 111 9.66 -13.14 12.73
N GLU A 112 9.43 -12.70 13.97
CA GLU A 112 8.55 -13.40 14.93
C GLU A 112 7.10 -13.48 14.46
N LYS A 113 6.67 -12.49 13.66
CA LYS A 113 5.31 -12.40 13.12
C LYS A 113 5.25 -12.64 11.61
N ARG A 114 6.30 -13.20 11.01
CA ARG A 114 6.36 -13.41 9.55
C ARG A 114 5.12 -14.17 9.08
N GLY A 115 4.47 -13.63 8.05
CA GLY A 115 3.27 -14.24 7.46
C GLY A 115 1.96 -13.80 8.12
N GLU A 116 2.01 -13.06 9.23
CA GLU A 116 0.80 -12.58 9.91
C GLU A 116 0.28 -11.28 9.29
N ALA A 117 -0.98 -11.30 8.86
CA ALA A 117 -1.69 -10.10 8.43
C ALA A 117 -2.48 -9.50 9.61
N SER A 118 -2.51 -8.18 9.73
CA SER A 118 -3.38 -7.47 10.66
C SER A 118 -3.89 -6.17 10.05
N TYR A 119 -5.06 -5.70 10.50
CA TYR A 119 -5.64 -4.46 10.01
C TYR A 119 -6.66 -3.90 10.99
N GLY A 120 -6.86 -2.58 10.94
CA GLY A 120 -7.82 -1.89 11.79
C GLY A 120 -7.55 -0.39 11.85
N PHE A 121 -8.39 0.32 12.60
CA PHE A 121 -8.16 1.74 12.87
C PHE A 121 -7.22 1.90 14.06
N LYS A 122 -6.29 2.87 13.96
CA LYS A 122 -5.42 3.24 15.08
C LYS A 122 -6.28 3.55 16.31
N GLN A 123 -5.99 2.88 17.42
CA GLN A 123 -6.65 3.10 18.71
C GLN A 123 -5.98 4.22 19.53
N THR A 124 -5.21 5.09 18.87
CA THR A 124 -4.48 6.18 19.53
C THR A 124 -5.20 7.48 19.23
N PHE A 125 -5.93 7.97 20.24
CA PHE A 125 -6.60 9.26 20.20
C PHE A 125 -5.69 10.31 20.85
N SER A 126 -5.50 11.44 20.19
CA SER A 126 -4.94 12.63 20.81
C SER A 126 -5.91 13.20 21.84
N ALA A 127 -5.39 13.96 22.81
CA ALA A 127 -6.22 14.63 23.81
C ALA A 127 -7.27 15.57 23.17
N ASP A 128 -6.97 16.14 22.00
CA ASP A 128 -7.88 17.02 21.26
C ASP A 128 -9.00 16.25 20.55
N GLU A 129 -8.75 15.02 20.10
CA GLU A 129 -9.77 14.14 19.49
C GLU A 129 -10.78 13.61 20.52
N LEU A 130 -10.42 13.59 21.80
CA LEU A 130 -11.29 13.21 22.91
C LEU A 130 -12.17 14.37 23.41
N ARG A 131 -11.98 15.59 22.93
CA ARG A 131 -12.83 16.73 23.30
C ARG A 131 -14.13 16.67 22.50
N LEU A 132 -15.27 16.54 23.20
CA LEU A 132 -16.59 16.73 22.59
C LEU A 132 -16.64 18.12 21.94
N LYS A 133 -16.85 18.16 20.62
CA LYS A 133 -17.26 19.38 19.94
C LYS A 133 -18.67 19.73 20.42
N ARG A 134 -18.79 20.80 21.21
CA ARG A 134 -20.07 21.42 21.57
C ARG A 134 -20.60 22.24 20.40
#